data_AF-A0A009HZL9-F1
#
_entry.id   AF-A0A009HZL9-F1
#
_cell.length_a   1.000
_cell.length_b   1.000
_cell.length_c   1.000
_cell.angle_alpha   90.00
_cell.angle_beta   90.00
_cell.angle_gamma   90.00
#
_symmetry.space_group_name_H-M   'P 1'
#
loop_
_entity.id
_entity.type
_entity.pdbx_description
1 polymer ?
#
loop_
_entity_poly.entity_id
_entity_poly.type
_entity_poly.pdbx_seq_one_letter_code
_entity_poly.pdbx_strand_id
1 'polypeptide(L)'
;YVSTAANPITDACAEKAITMISQWLQPAVANGENIEARDAMSYAQYLAGMAFNNASLGYVHAMAHQLGGFYNLPHGVCNAILLPHVCEFNLIACPDRYAKIAELMGVN
;
A
#
# COMPACT_ATOMS: atom_id res chain seq x y z
N TYR A 1 0.67 3.35 7.25
CA TYR A 1 -0.57 3.98 7.76
C TYR A 1 -1.09 3.23 8.97
N VAL A 2 -1.76 2.09 8.85
CA VAL A 2 -2.42 1.41 10.01
C VAL A 2 -1.49 0.68 11.01
N SER A 3 -0.18 0.92 10.96
CA SER A 3 0.77 0.34 11.92
C SER A 3 0.65 1.02 13.29
N THR A 4 0.93 0.27 14.36
CA THR A 4 1.03 0.84 15.72
C THR A 4 2.26 1.75 15.90
N ALA A 5 3.23 1.70 14.98
CA ALA A 5 4.40 2.58 14.95
C ALA A 5 4.22 3.79 14.01
N ALA A 6 3.01 4.04 13.50
CA ALA A 6 2.73 5.19 12.66
C ALA A 6 2.89 6.51 13.42
N ASN A 7 3.35 7.54 12.71
CA ASN A 7 3.47 8.91 13.18
C ASN A 7 3.10 9.91 12.05
N PRO A 8 2.91 11.21 12.34
CA PRO A 8 2.45 12.18 11.35
C PRO A 8 3.29 12.28 10.07
N ILE A 9 4.62 12.07 10.15
CA ILE A 9 5.49 12.11 8.97
C ILE A 9 5.25 10.88 8.08
N THR A 10 5.20 9.70 8.69
CA THR A 10 4.92 8.45 7.94
C THR A 10 3.52 8.43 7.38
N ASP A 11 2.57 9.08 8.04
CA ASP A 11 1.20 9.20 7.58
C ASP A 11 1.11 10.13 6.38
N ALA A 12 1.73 11.33 6.42
CA ALA A 12 1.78 12.21 5.25
C ALA A 12 2.37 11.51 4.02
N CYS A 13 3.42 10.70 4.19
CA CYS A 13 4.01 9.92 3.10
C CYS A 13 3.04 8.82 2.62
N ALA A 14 2.43 8.06 3.53
CA ALA A 14 1.52 6.96 3.19
C ALA A 14 0.24 7.46 2.52
N GLU A 15 -0.36 8.55 3.01
CA GLU A 15 -1.57 9.13 2.44
C GLU A 15 -1.33 9.59 1.00
N LYS A 16 -0.23 10.32 0.77
CA LYS A 16 0.13 10.75 -0.59
C LYS A 16 0.41 9.56 -1.51
N ALA A 17 1.09 8.52 -1.00
CA ALA A 17 1.33 7.30 -1.77
C ALA A 17 0.02 6.60 -2.15
N ILE A 18 -0.94 6.46 -1.23
CA ILE A 18 -2.24 5.82 -1.49
C ILE A 18 -3.00 6.58 -2.58
N THR A 19 -3.09 7.91 -2.48
CA THR A 19 -3.76 8.73 -3.49
C THR A 19 -3.11 8.58 -4.87
N MET A 20 -1.77 8.64 -4.93
CA MET A 20 -1.07 8.51 -6.20
C MET A 20 -1.20 7.10 -6.80
N ILE A 21 -1.10 6.04 -5.99
CA ILE A 21 -1.28 4.67 -6.47
C ILE A 21 -2.70 4.45 -6.99
N SER A 22 -3.73 4.95 -6.28
CA SER A 22 -5.12 4.83 -6.72
C SER A 22 -5.34 5.46 -8.10
N GLN A 23 -4.69 6.61 -8.34
CA GLN A 23 -4.81 7.34 -9.60
C GLN A 23 -3.97 6.73 -10.74
N TRP A 24 -2.75 6.29 -10.47
CA TRP A 24 -1.74 6.05 -11.51
C TRP A 24 -1.38 4.59 -11.76
N LEU A 25 -1.77 3.67 -10.87
CA LEU A 25 -1.43 2.25 -11.05
C LEU A 25 -2.09 1.66 -12.30
N GLN A 26 -3.39 1.91 -12.52
CA GLN A 26 -4.10 1.36 -13.68
C GLN A 26 -3.51 1.86 -15.02
N PRO A 27 -3.29 3.18 -15.23
CA PRO A 27 -2.62 3.67 -16.43
C PRO A 27 -1.22 3.09 -16.65
N ALA A 28 -0.41 2.96 -15.58
CA ALA A 28 0.95 2.45 -15.66
C ALA A 28 1.00 0.95 -16.04
N VAL A 29 0.00 0.18 -15.61
CA VAL A 29 -0.13 -1.25 -15.98
C VAL A 29 -0.70 -1.41 -17.39
N ALA A 30 -1.70 -0.60 -17.75
CA ALA A 30 -2.33 -0.68 -19.07
C ALA A 30 -1.40 -0.26 -20.21
N ASN A 31 -0.55 0.74 -19.98
CA ASN A 31 0.47 1.18 -20.93
C ASN A 31 1.81 1.42 -20.21
N GLY A 32 2.75 0.49 -20.41
CA GLY A 32 4.08 0.56 -19.80
C GLY A 32 4.95 1.73 -20.30
N GLU A 33 4.61 2.33 -21.44
CA GLU A 33 5.30 3.48 -22.06
C GLU A 33 4.72 4.83 -21.63
N ASN A 34 3.64 4.83 -20.83
CA ASN A 34 3.11 6.07 -20.26
C ASN A 34 4.07 6.63 -19.21
N ILE A 35 4.97 7.53 -19.63
CA ILE A 35 6.01 8.12 -18.78
C ILE A 35 5.43 8.91 -17.61
N GLU A 36 4.31 9.62 -17.80
CA GLU A 36 3.66 10.36 -16.71
C GLU A 36 3.18 9.41 -15.60
N ALA A 37 2.52 8.30 -15.98
CA ALA A 37 2.07 7.31 -15.01
C ALA A 37 3.24 6.58 -14.34
N ARG A 38 4.32 6.29 -15.08
CA ARG A 38 5.55 5.69 -14.55
C ARG A 38 6.27 6.60 -13.57
N ASP A 39 6.38 7.89 -13.87
CA ASP A 39 6.98 8.90 -13.01
C ASP A 39 6.17 9.06 -11.71
N ALA A 40 4.85 9.20 -11.82
CA ALA A 40 3.96 9.26 -10.68
C ALA A 40 4.06 8.01 -9.79
N MET A 41 4.08 6.81 -10.37
CA MET A 41 4.26 5.55 -9.62
C MET A 41 5.64 5.44 -8.97
N SER A 42 6.67 6.05 -9.56
CA SER A 42 8.03 6.09 -8.98
C SER A 42 8.06 6.96 -7.72
N TYR A 43 7.44 8.14 -7.75
CA TYR A 43 7.26 8.94 -6.54
C TYR A 43 6.38 8.23 -5.49
N ALA A 44 5.29 7.60 -5.93
CA ALA A 44 4.37 6.92 -5.03
C ALA A 44 5.02 5.75 -4.29
N GLN A 45 5.81 4.92 -4.99
CA GLN A 45 6.53 3.82 -4.34
C GLN A 45 7.62 4.34 -3.38
N TYR A 46 8.26 5.46 -3.70
CA TYR A 46 9.28 6.06 -2.84
C TYR A 46 8.66 6.59 -1.54
N LEU A 47 7.53 7.29 -1.64
CA LEU A 47 6.75 7.77 -0.49
C LEU A 47 6.25 6.61 0.38
N ALA A 48 5.74 5.54 -0.24
CA ALA A 48 5.38 4.32 0.49
C ALA A 48 6.59 3.73 1.22
N GLY A 49 7.76 3.72 0.56
CA GLY A 49 9.07 3.35 1.14
C GLY A 49 9.43 4.15 2.38
N MET A 50 9.39 5.48 2.29
CA MET A 50 9.65 6.37 3.42
C MET A 50 8.69 6.11 4.59
N ALA A 51 7.42 5.81 4.30
CA ALA A 51 6.45 5.47 5.32
C ALA A 51 6.77 4.14 6.02
N PHE A 52 6.83 3.02 5.28
CA PHE A 52 6.97 1.71 5.92
C PHE A 52 8.37 1.48 6.51
N ASN A 53 9.41 2.13 5.98
CA ASN A 53 10.75 2.02 6.55
C ASN A 53 10.84 2.60 7.97
N ASN A 54 9.95 3.54 8.33
CA ASN A 54 9.93 4.19 9.63
C ASN A 54 8.72 3.81 10.51
N ALA A 55 7.65 3.26 9.92
CA ALA A 55 6.46 2.80 10.64
C ALA A 55 6.31 1.27 10.64
N SER A 56 7.27 0.52 10.09
CA SER A 56 7.14 -0.93 9.87
C SER A 56 5.93 -1.31 9.00
N LEU A 57 5.58 -2.58 9.00
CA LEU A 57 4.49 -3.20 8.24
C LEU A 57 3.60 -4.04 9.17
N GLY A 58 2.62 -4.75 8.59
CA GLY A 58 1.70 -5.61 9.31
C GLY A 58 1.56 -7.00 8.71
N TYR A 59 0.44 -7.66 8.99
CA TYR A 59 0.22 -9.07 8.67
C TYR A 59 0.26 -9.41 7.18
N VAL A 60 -0.08 -8.48 6.28
CA VAL A 60 0.05 -8.71 4.82
C VAL A 60 1.47 -9.16 4.46
N HIS A 61 2.48 -8.41 4.91
CA HIS A 61 3.87 -8.72 4.61
C HIS A 61 4.36 -9.95 5.39
N ALA A 62 3.97 -10.08 6.67
CA ALA A 62 4.37 -11.23 7.48
C ALA A 62 3.91 -12.56 6.85
N MET A 63 2.69 -12.61 6.34
CA MET A 63 2.15 -13.77 5.62
C MET A 63 2.78 -13.92 4.23
N ALA A 64 2.95 -12.82 3.48
CA ALA A 64 3.58 -12.86 2.16
C ALA A 64 5.04 -13.37 2.21
N HIS A 65 5.79 -13.10 3.29
CA HIS A 65 7.13 -13.64 3.49
C HIS A 65 7.12 -15.16 3.62
N GLN A 66 6.10 -15.76 4.25
CA GLN A 66 5.98 -17.23 4.32
C GLN A 66 5.71 -17.81 2.93
N LEU A 67 4.80 -17.20 2.17
CA LEU A 67 4.48 -17.63 0.81
C LEU A 67 5.70 -17.54 -0.13
N GLY A 68 6.42 -16.42 -0.06
CA GLY A 68 7.65 -16.20 -0.85
C GLY A 68 8.79 -17.13 -0.43
N GLY A 69 8.97 -17.37 0.87
CA GLY A 69 10.05 -18.20 1.40
C GLY A 69 9.88 -19.70 1.11
N PHE A 70 8.67 -20.24 1.26
CA PHE A 70 8.41 -21.66 1.05
C PHE A 70 8.12 -22.04 -0.40
N TYR A 71 7.44 -21.17 -1.16
CA TYR A 71 6.93 -21.50 -2.48
C TYR A 71 7.58 -20.68 -3.62
N ASN A 72 8.53 -19.81 -3.30
CA ASN A 72 9.20 -18.93 -4.27
C ASN A 72 8.21 -18.09 -5.10
N LEU A 73 7.11 -17.66 -4.49
CA LEU A 73 6.08 -16.87 -5.15
C LEU A 73 6.46 -15.38 -5.24
N PRO A 74 6.04 -14.65 -6.29
CA PRO A 74 6.36 -13.24 -6.45
C PRO A 74 5.80 -12.39 -5.29
N HIS A 75 6.68 -11.71 -4.57
CA HIS A 75 6.34 -11.00 -3.33
C HIS A 75 5.19 -9.99 -3.51
N GLY A 76 5.19 -9.19 -4.59
CA GLY A 76 4.13 -8.22 -4.86
C GLY A 76 2.75 -8.87 -5.06
N VAL A 77 2.70 -10.03 -5.73
CA VAL A 77 1.46 -10.78 -5.97
C VAL A 77 0.92 -11.37 -4.68
N CYS A 78 1.79 -11.93 -3.83
CA CYS A 78 1.41 -12.44 -2.50
C CYS A 78 0.81 -11.33 -1.63
N ASN A 79 1.42 -10.14 -1.61
CA ASN A 79 0.86 -9.01 -0.88
C ASN A 79 -0.48 -8.56 -1.46
N ALA A 80 -0.58 -8.44 -2.79
CA ALA A 80 -1.79 -7.95 -3.46
C ALA A 80 -3.01 -8.83 -3.19
N ILE A 81 -2.86 -10.16 -3.26
CA ILE A 81 -3.98 -11.09 -3.02
C ILE A 81 -4.39 -11.14 -1.55
N LEU A 82 -3.45 -10.95 -0.62
CA LEU A 82 -3.71 -10.97 0.83
C LEU A 82 -4.27 -9.64 1.37
N LEU A 83 -3.94 -8.53 0.72
CA LEU A 83 -4.27 -7.18 1.18
C LEU A 83 -5.74 -7.01 1.58
N PRO A 84 -6.76 -7.33 0.75
CA PRO A 84 -8.16 -7.12 1.12
C PRO A 84 -8.58 -7.92 2.36
N HIS A 85 -8.14 -9.17 2.49
CA HIS A 85 -8.50 -10.03 3.62
C HIS A 85 -7.90 -9.53 4.94
N VAL A 86 -6.64 -9.07 4.92
CA VAL A 86 -6.00 -8.53 6.11
C VAL A 86 -6.57 -7.15 6.46
N CYS A 87 -6.96 -6.35 5.47
CA CYS A 87 -7.67 -5.09 5.72
C CYS A 87 -9.02 -5.32 6.42
N GLU A 88 -9.80 -6.29 5.97
CA GLU A 88 -11.06 -6.68 6.63
C GLU A 88 -10.82 -7.16 8.07
N PHE A 89 -9.81 -8.01 8.29
CA PHE A 89 -9.42 -8.47 9.62
C PHE A 89 -9.01 -7.31 10.55
N ASN A 90 -8.23 -6.34 10.05
CA ASN A 90 -7.73 -5.21 10.83
C ASN A 90 -8.75 -4.08 11.00
N LEU A 91 -9.85 -4.08 10.27
CA LEU A 91 -10.82 -2.98 10.22
C LEU A 91 -11.31 -2.58 11.61
N ILE A 92 -11.60 -3.57 12.46
CA ILE A 92 -12.10 -3.36 13.83
C ILE A 92 -11.12 -2.62 14.74
N ALA A 93 -9.82 -2.60 14.41
CA ALA A 93 -8.80 -1.98 15.25
C ALA A 93 -8.64 -0.48 14.97
N CYS A 94 -8.96 -0.01 13.76
CA CYS A 94 -8.79 1.40 13.38
C CYS A 94 -9.74 1.84 12.24
N PRO A 95 -11.07 1.76 12.46
CA PRO A 95 -12.07 2.00 11.41
C PRO A 95 -11.92 3.39 10.76
N ASP A 96 -11.63 4.44 11.53
CA ASP A 96 -11.45 5.80 11.00
C ASP A 96 -10.30 5.90 10.00
N ARG A 97 -9.22 5.14 10.22
CA ARG A 97 -8.07 5.12 9.31
C ARG A 97 -8.42 4.41 8.01
N TYR A 98 -9.21 3.35 8.07
CA TYR A 98 -9.71 2.66 6.88
C TYR A 98 -10.72 3.51 6.10
N ALA A 99 -11.59 4.26 6.79
CA ALA A 99 -12.45 5.25 6.15
C ALA A 99 -11.62 6.32 5.42
N LYS A 100 -10.53 6.80 6.03
CA LYS A 100 -9.62 7.74 5.37
C LYS A 100 -8.93 7.14 4.15
N ILE A 101 -8.51 5.87 4.20
CA ILE A 101 -7.96 5.16 3.04
C ILE A 101 -8.99 5.14 1.90
N ALA A 102 -10.26 4.84 2.17
CA ALA A 102 -11.32 4.82 1.16
C ALA A 102 -11.49 6.20 0.49
N GLU A 103 -11.54 7.28 1.29
CA GLU A 103 -11.59 8.66 0.78
C GLU A 103 -10.37 8.98 -0.12
N LEU A 104 -9.16 8.64 0.33
CA LEU A 104 -7.91 8.87 -0.43
C LEU A 104 -7.86 8.07 -1.73
N MET A 105 -8.57 6.94 -1.80
CA MET A 105 -8.73 6.14 -3.01
C MET A 105 -9.84 6.66 -3.94
N GLY A 106 -10.62 7.66 -3.51
CA GLY A 106 -11.73 8.23 -4.28
C GLY A 106 -13.06 7.46 -4.13
N VAL A 107 -13.22 6.67 -3.07
CA VAL A 107 -14.45 5.96 -2.75
C VAL A 107 -15.29 6.83 -1.80
N ASN A 108 -16.53 7.14 -2.18
CA ASN A 108 -17.50 7.92 -1.39
C ASN A 108 -18.59 7.03 -0.82
#